data_AF-A0A094SRZ8-F1
#
_entry.id   AF-A0A094SRZ8-F1
#
_cell.length_a   1.000
_cell.length_b   1.000
_cell.length_c   1.000
_cell.angle_alpha   90.00
_cell.angle_beta   90.00
_cell.angle_gamma   90.00
#
_symmetry.space_group_name_H-M   'P 1'
#
loop_
_entity.id
_entity.type
_entity.pdbx_description
1 polymer ?
#
loop_
_entity_poly.entity_id
_entity_poly.type
_entity_poly.pdbx_seq_one_letter_code
_entity_poly.pdbx_strand_id
1 'polypeptide(L)'
;MKVMRRFFQRQATSEIGAVESDDSLVHIVIAGGSIADWAVFEDRLDRRLADLADIARGTEVRFISIYPYGPNPEDEQYSRSQLERLIILNGVQISVHASTDGRERICQALSEIGSNDVVSEALLDKRLFGDAGEPDLVVVLGPAQCLPYSLVWELAYSEIVFVDEPWTELSLASISSAIQEYALRHRRFGGVNT
;
A
#
# COMPACT_ATOMS: atom_id res chain seq x y z
N MET A 1 44.11 31.83 -5.77
CA MET A 1 42.73 31.35 -6.05
C MET A 1 42.18 30.71 -4.78
N LYS A 2 41.32 31.41 -4.04
CA LYS A 2 40.68 30.94 -2.78
C LYS A 2 39.21 30.70 -3.08
N VAL A 3 38.73 29.47 -2.89
CA VAL A 3 37.33 29.09 -3.08
C VAL A 3 36.54 29.49 -1.82
N MET A 4 35.52 30.32 -2.00
CA MET A 4 34.69 30.87 -0.92
C MET A 4 33.44 29.99 -0.78
N ARG A 5 33.34 29.21 0.31
CA ARG A 5 32.12 28.47 0.68
C ARG A 5 31.17 29.44 1.40
N ARG A 6 29.99 29.68 0.82
CA ARG A 6 28.89 30.39 1.51
C ARG A 6 28.22 29.43 2.49
N PHE A 7 28.34 29.71 3.78
CA PHE A 7 27.52 29.10 4.82
C PHE A 7 26.12 29.69 4.74
N PHE A 8 25.10 28.85 4.53
CA PHE A 8 23.70 29.22 4.68
C PHE A 8 23.29 29.01 6.15
N GLN A 9 23.04 30.09 6.88
CA GLN A 9 22.36 30.04 8.18
C GLN A 9 20.86 29.82 7.92
N ARG A 10 20.32 28.68 8.35
CA ARG A 10 18.86 28.50 8.46
C ARG A 10 18.40 29.16 9.75
N GLN A 11 17.60 30.23 9.62
CA GLN A 11 16.75 30.69 10.72
C GLN A 11 15.62 29.67 10.87
N ALA A 12 15.53 29.05 12.05
CA ALA A 12 14.40 28.22 12.44
C ALA A 12 13.26 29.14 12.88
N THR A 13 12.17 29.16 12.13
CA THR A 13 10.86 29.58 12.64
C THR A 13 10.09 28.30 12.89
N SER A 14 9.83 28.01 14.16
CA SER A 14 9.12 26.81 14.60
C SER A 14 7.62 27.01 14.46
N GLU A 15 6.95 26.04 13.86
CA GLU A 15 5.57 25.62 14.13
C GLU A 15 5.32 24.39 13.25
N ILE A 16 5.73 23.22 13.74
CA ILE A 16 5.28 21.94 13.18
C ILE A 16 4.66 21.19 14.36
N GLY A 17 3.35 20.97 14.27
CA GLY A 17 2.55 20.30 15.28
C GLY A 17 3.12 18.94 15.62
N ALA A 18 2.94 18.52 16.87
CA ALA A 18 3.27 17.18 17.32
C ALA A 18 2.53 16.17 16.43
N VAL A 19 3.28 15.29 15.78
CA VAL A 19 2.72 14.12 15.09
C VAL A 19 2.26 13.16 16.19
N GLU A 20 0.95 13.14 16.45
CA GLU A 20 0.35 12.06 17.24
C GLU A 20 0.57 10.76 16.47
N SER A 21 1.29 9.81 17.08
CA SER A 21 1.37 8.44 16.59
C SER A 21 -0.01 7.81 16.76
N ASP A 22 -0.85 7.86 15.74
CA ASP A 22 -2.15 7.18 15.74
C ASP A 22 -1.89 5.67 15.66
N ASP A 23 -2.10 4.97 16.78
CA ASP A 23 -1.89 3.52 16.91
C ASP A 23 -2.94 2.70 16.12
N SER A 24 -3.92 3.35 15.48
CA SER A 24 -4.97 2.67 14.73
C SER A 24 -4.46 2.12 13.39
N LEU A 25 -4.72 0.82 13.17
CA LEU A 25 -4.54 0.15 11.89
C LEU A 25 -5.80 0.37 11.04
N VAL A 26 -5.76 1.30 10.08
CA VAL A 26 -6.91 1.73 9.29
C VAL A 26 -6.85 1.23 7.86
N HIS A 27 -5.66 1.25 7.23
CA HIS A 27 -5.46 0.87 5.84
C HIS A 27 -4.40 -0.23 5.70
N ILE A 28 -4.83 -1.38 5.19
CA ILE A 28 -3.95 -2.52 4.87
C ILE A 28 -3.76 -2.60 3.36
N VAL A 29 -2.52 -2.77 2.92
CA VAL A 29 -2.18 -3.15 1.55
C VAL A 29 -1.74 -4.60 1.53
N ILE A 30 -2.21 -5.38 0.56
CA ILE A 30 -1.77 -6.76 0.33
C ILE A 30 -1.17 -6.85 -1.08
N ALA A 31 0.09 -7.24 -1.17
CA ALA A 31 0.77 -7.48 -2.45
C ALA A 31 1.05 -8.97 -2.63
N GLY A 32 0.52 -9.59 -3.70
CA GLY A 32 0.74 -11.01 -3.95
C GLY A 32 0.15 -11.54 -5.25
N GLY A 33 0.78 -12.58 -5.80
CA GLY A 33 0.38 -13.21 -7.05
C GLY A 33 0.65 -12.33 -8.28
N SER A 34 0.05 -12.70 -9.39
CA SER A 34 0.12 -12.02 -10.69
C SER A 34 -1.29 -11.86 -11.29
N ILE A 35 -1.41 -11.15 -12.41
CA ILE A 35 -2.69 -11.01 -13.12
C ILE A 35 -3.17 -12.40 -13.58
N ALA A 36 -2.25 -13.25 -14.05
CA ALA A 36 -2.55 -14.63 -14.39
C ALA A 36 -3.07 -15.43 -13.18
N ASP A 37 -2.41 -15.34 -12.02
CA ASP A 37 -2.87 -16.03 -10.80
C ASP A 37 -4.28 -15.58 -10.39
N TRP A 38 -4.58 -14.29 -10.51
CA TRP A 38 -5.87 -13.75 -10.13
C TRP A 38 -6.97 -14.13 -11.09
N ALA A 39 -6.69 -14.14 -12.40
CA ALA A 39 -7.66 -14.53 -13.43
C ALA A 39 -8.01 -16.02 -13.36
N VAL A 40 -7.03 -16.89 -13.11
CA VAL A 40 -7.28 -18.34 -12.95
C VAL A 40 -8.07 -18.63 -11.67
N PHE A 41 -7.98 -17.77 -10.66
CA PHE A 41 -8.67 -17.90 -9.38
C PHE A 41 -9.87 -16.96 -9.23
N GLU A 42 -10.43 -16.43 -10.32
CA GLU A 42 -11.50 -15.42 -10.27
C GLU A 42 -12.73 -15.90 -9.47
N ASP A 43 -13.16 -17.15 -9.66
CA ASP A 43 -14.26 -17.76 -8.90
C ASP A 43 -14.02 -17.79 -7.37
N ARG A 44 -12.75 -17.70 -6.95
CA ARG A 44 -12.34 -17.67 -5.54
C ARG A 44 -11.94 -16.26 -5.08
N LEU A 45 -11.77 -15.31 -6.00
CA LEU A 45 -11.41 -13.94 -5.67
C LEU A 45 -12.50 -13.32 -4.82
N ASP A 46 -13.76 -13.36 -5.25
CA ASP A 46 -14.88 -12.81 -4.49
C ASP A 46 -14.99 -13.40 -3.08
N ARG A 47 -14.82 -14.73 -2.97
CA ARG A 47 -14.80 -15.41 -1.68
C ARG A 47 -13.66 -14.90 -0.80
N ARG A 48 -12.48 -14.71 -1.37
CA ARG A 48 -11.33 -14.18 -0.65
C ARG A 48 -11.55 -12.73 -0.21
N LEU A 49 -12.13 -11.88 -1.05
CA LEU A 49 -12.45 -10.51 -0.66
C LEU A 49 -13.45 -10.49 0.50
N ALA A 50 -14.44 -11.40 0.49
CA ALA A 50 -15.36 -11.58 1.62
C ALA A 50 -14.63 -12.07 2.88
N ASP A 51 -13.74 -13.05 2.76
CA ASP A 51 -12.98 -13.57 3.89
C ASP A 51 -12.05 -12.48 4.49
N LEU A 52 -11.42 -11.64 3.65
CA LEU A 52 -10.63 -10.49 4.10
C LEU A 52 -11.48 -9.43 4.83
N ALA A 53 -12.67 -9.14 4.30
CA ALA A 53 -13.63 -8.26 4.96
C ALA A 53 -14.10 -8.82 6.32
N ASP A 54 -14.19 -10.15 6.45
CA ASP A 54 -14.54 -10.81 7.69
C ASP A 54 -13.41 -10.73 8.73
N ILE A 55 -12.14 -10.83 8.33
CA ILE A 55 -10.99 -10.64 9.25
C ILE A 55 -10.95 -9.20 9.79
N ALA A 56 -11.24 -8.22 8.94
CA ALA A 56 -11.28 -6.82 9.34
C ALA A 56 -12.49 -6.48 10.23
N ARG A 57 -13.47 -7.39 10.37
CA ARG A 57 -14.63 -7.15 11.21
C ARG A 57 -14.23 -7.06 12.68
N GLY A 58 -14.58 -5.95 13.32
CA GLY A 58 -14.28 -5.72 14.73
C GLY A 58 -12.86 -5.22 14.99
N THR A 59 -12.10 -4.89 13.93
CA THR A 59 -10.89 -4.08 14.01
C THR A 59 -11.18 -2.65 13.57
N GLU A 60 -10.16 -1.78 13.59
CA GLU A 60 -10.26 -0.40 13.07
C GLU A 60 -10.00 -0.31 11.56
N VAL A 61 -9.70 -1.44 10.91
CA VAL A 61 -9.42 -1.50 9.48
C VAL A 61 -10.65 -1.10 8.69
N ARG A 62 -10.51 -0.07 7.86
CA ARG A 62 -11.57 0.45 6.98
C ARG A 62 -11.25 0.23 5.51
N PHE A 63 -9.97 0.08 5.18
CA PHE A 63 -9.51 -0.02 3.80
C PHE A 63 -8.58 -1.22 3.62
N ILE A 64 -8.83 -1.99 2.57
CA ILE A 64 -7.92 -3.05 2.11
C ILE A 64 -7.65 -2.82 0.62
N SER A 65 -6.40 -2.54 0.27
CA SER A 65 -5.98 -2.38 -1.12
C SER A 65 -5.13 -3.58 -1.55
N ILE A 66 -5.46 -4.20 -2.68
CA ILE A 66 -4.80 -5.42 -3.16
C ILE A 66 -4.09 -5.13 -4.48
N TYR A 67 -2.82 -5.55 -4.57
CA TYR A 67 -1.96 -5.39 -5.74
C TYR A 67 -1.32 -6.73 -6.12
N PRO A 68 -1.08 -7.00 -7.42
CA PRO A 68 -0.24 -8.13 -7.80
C PRO A 68 1.18 -7.87 -7.27
N TYR A 69 1.98 -8.89 -7.07
CA TYR A 69 3.38 -8.71 -6.67
C TYR A 69 4.18 -7.96 -7.74
N GLY A 70 3.92 -8.25 -9.01
CA GLY A 70 4.63 -7.68 -10.15
C GLY A 70 4.19 -8.31 -11.46
N PRO A 71 4.89 -8.02 -12.58
CA PRO A 71 4.56 -8.57 -13.88
C PRO A 71 4.94 -10.05 -13.98
N ASN A 72 4.10 -10.83 -14.65
CA ASN A 72 4.33 -12.23 -15.01
C ASN A 72 4.20 -12.39 -16.55
N PRO A 73 5.02 -13.23 -17.21
CA PRO A 73 4.93 -13.49 -18.65
C PRO A 73 3.54 -13.92 -19.14
N GLU A 74 2.73 -14.54 -18.29
CA GLU A 74 1.38 -14.99 -18.63
C GLU A 74 0.32 -13.90 -18.51
N ASP A 75 0.64 -12.73 -17.92
CA ASP A 75 -0.32 -11.65 -17.67
C ASP A 75 -0.93 -11.08 -18.95
N GLU A 76 -0.20 -11.11 -20.08
CA GLU A 76 -0.66 -10.58 -21.37
C GLU A 76 -1.91 -11.29 -21.91
N GLN A 77 -2.20 -12.50 -21.42
CA GLN A 77 -3.36 -13.30 -21.84
C GLN A 77 -4.66 -12.86 -21.16
N TYR A 78 -4.59 -12.02 -20.12
CA TYR A 78 -5.71 -11.69 -19.26
C TYR A 78 -5.99 -10.18 -19.24
N SER A 79 -7.27 -9.81 -19.15
CA SER A 79 -7.68 -8.40 -19.12
C SER A 79 -7.58 -7.84 -17.70
N ARG A 80 -6.64 -6.91 -17.47
CA ARG A 80 -6.46 -6.24 -16.17
C ARG A 80 -7.72 -5.52 -15.68
N SER A 81 -8.44 -4.84 -16.58
CA SER A 81 -9.66 -4.11 -16.23
C SER A 81 -10.78 -5.01 -15.73
N GLN A 82 -10.77 -6.29 -16.11
CA GLN A 82 -11.71 -7.28 -15.59
C GLN A 82 -11.38 -7.71 -14.17
N LEU A 83 -10.22 -7.38 -13.60
CA LEU A 83 -9.86 -7.70 -12.21
C LEU A 83 -9.96 -6.50 -11.28
N GLU A 84 -10.02 -5.28 -11.83
CA GLU A 84 -10.16 -4.07 -11.02
C GLU A 84 -11.50 -4.04 -10.31
N ARG A 85 -11.48 -3.79 -9.01
CA ARG A 85 -12.68 -3.77 -8.17
C ARG A 85 -12.59 -2.65 -7.16
N LEU A 86 -13.74 -2.09 -6.84
CA LEU A 86 -13.95 -1.28 -5.65
C LEU A 86 -15.28 -1.73 -5.04
N ILE A 87 -15.21 -2.37 -3.89
CA ILE A 87 -16.39 -2.94 -3.22
C ILE A 87 -16.38 -2.57 -1.75
N ILE A 88 -17.56 -2.58 -1.14
CA ILE A 88 -17.70 -2.39 0.31
C ILE A 88 -18.36 -3.64 0.87
N LEU A 89 -17.66 -4.34 1.76
CA LEU A 89 -18.12 -5.55 2.43
C LEU A 89 -17.96 -5.37 3.93
N ASN A 90 -19.02 -5.63 4.72
CA ASN A 90 -19.00 -5.48 6.18
C ASN A 90 -18.54 -4.08 6.70
N GLY A 91 -18.70 -3.02 5.90
CA GLY A 91 -18.22 -1.68 6.25
C GLY A 91 -16.74 -1.42 5.94
N VAL A 92 -16.05 -2.39 5.33
CA VAL A 92 -14.66 -2.28 4.86
C VAL A 92 -14.68 -2.04 3.36
N GLN A 93 -13.99 -1.00 2.90
CA GLN A 93 -13.77 -0.76 1.48
C GLN A 93 -12.58 -1.59 1.01
N ILE A 94 -12.80 -2.40 -0.02
CA ILE A 94 -11.76 -3.22 -0.63
C ILE A 94 -11.56 -2.75 -2.07
N SER A 95 -10.33 -2.37 -2.40
CA SER A 95 -9.91 -2.05 -3.76
C SER A 95 -8.95 -3.10 -4.29
N VAL A 96 -9.17 -3.54 -5.52
CA VAL A 96 -8.27 -4.44 -6.26
C VAL A 96 -7.70 -3.65 -7.42
N HIS A 97 -6.38 -3.51 -7.44
CA HIS A 97 -5.65 -2.76 -8.44
C HIS A 97 -4.82 -3.71 -9.30
N ALA A 98 -5.12 -3.77 -10.59
CA ALA A 98 -4.47 -4.70 -11.52
C ALA A 98 -3.19 -4.14 -12.17
N SER A 99 -2.56 -3.14 -11.56
CA SER A 99 -1.28 -2.59 -12.03
C SER A 99 -0.11 -3.38 -11.45
N THR A 100 0.81 -3.76 -12.32
CA THR A 100 1.98 -4.59 -11.98
C THR A 100 3.25 -3.77 -11.75
N ASP A 101 3.23 -2.45 -11.97
CA ASP A 101 4.37 -1.55 -11.82
C ASP A 101 3.96 -0.25 -11.10
N GLY A 102 4.50 -0.04 -9.90
CA GLY A 102 4.19 1.13 -9.09
C GLY A 102 4.74 2.44 -9.67
N ARG A 103 5.83 2.38 -10.45
CA ARG A 103 6.39 3.56 -11.12
C ARG A 103 5.51 3.98 -12.29
N GLU A 104 5.00 3.00 -13.05
CA GLU A 104 4.01 3.27 -14.11
C GLU A 104 2.77 3.94 -13.51
N ARG A 105 2.26 3.44 -12.37
CA ARG A 105 1.16 4.05 -11.62
C ARG A 105 1.42 5.50 -11.25
N ILE A 106 2.60 5.83 -10.73
CA ILE A 106 2.97 7.21 -10.39
C ILE A 106 3.01 8.08 -11.65
N CYS A 107 3.64 7.61 -12.73
CA CYS A 107 3.68 8.32 -14.02
C CYS A 107 2.28 8.58 -14.57
N GLN A 108 1.39 7.59 -14.52
CA GLN A 108 -0.01 7.70 -14.94
C GLN A 108 -0.73 8.75 -14.09
N ALA A 109 -0.63 8.68 -12.75
CA ALA A 109 -1.23 9.64 -11.84
C ALA A 109 -0.75 11.08 -12.13
N LEU A 110 0.55 11.26 -12.41
CA LEU A 110 1.12 12.56 -12.78
C LEU A 110 0.61 13.06 -14.15
N SER A 111 0.36 12.17 -15.11
CA SER A 111 -0.12 12.53 -16.44
C SER A 111 -1.56 13.05 -16.45
N GLU A 112 -2.34 12.69 -15.43
CA GLU A 112 -3.74 13.10 -15.24
C GLU A 112 -3.88 14.40 -14.43
N ILE A 113 -2.76 14.98 -13.98
CA ILE A 113 -2.73 16.25 -13.26
C ILE A 113 -2.94 17.40 -14.24
N GLY A 114 -3.83 18.34 -13.90
CA GLY A 114 -4.09 19.49 -14.74
C GLY A 114 -2.87 20.41 -14.84
N SER A 115 -2.72 21.11 -15.97
CA SER A 115 -1.57 22.01 -16.22
C SER A 115 -1.40 23.13 -15.17
N ASN A 116 -2.45 23.43 -14.40
CA ASN A 116 -2.46 24.47 -13.39
C ASN A 116 -2.35 23.92 -11.95
N ASP A 117 -2.35 22.61 -11.78
CA ASP A 117 -2.24 21.98 -10.47
C ASP A 117 -0.78 21.98 -10.02
N VAL A 118 -0.57 22.21 -8.72
CA VAL A 118 0.75 22.10 -8.11
C VAL A 118 0.96 20.66 -7.68
N VAL A 119 1.93 20.00 -8.30
CA VAL A 119 2.36 18.66 -7.88
C VAL A 119 2.92 18.73 -6.46
N SER A 120 2.33 17.95 -5.56
CA SER A 120 2.69 17.86 -4.15
C SER A 120 2.47 16.44 -3.64
N GLU A 121 3.09 16.08 -2.51
CA GLU A 121 2.89 14.78 -1.85
C GLU A 121 1.40 14.55 -1.57
N ALA A 122 0.73 15.50 -0.92
CA ALA A 122 -0.70 15.43 -0.63
C ALA A 122 -1.59 15.24 -1.88
N LEU A 123 -1.21 15.81 -3.03
CA LEU A 123 -1.92 15.58 -4.29
C LEU A 123 -1.72 14.14 -4.78
N LEU A 124 -0.49 13.64 -4.71
CA LEU A 124 -0.18 12.25 -5.07
C LEU A 124 -0.83 11.25 -4.12
N ASP A 125 -0.82 11.48 -2.82
CA ASP A 125 -1.49 10.63 -1.82
C ASP A 125 -2.97 10.51 -2.13
N LYS A 126 -3.63 11.65 -2.37
CA LYS A 126 -5.04 11.66 -2.75
C LYS A 126 -5.31 10.93 -4.07
N ARG A 127 -4.40 11.00 -5.05
CA ARG A 127 -4.56 10.32 -6.35
C ARG A 127 -4.30 8.82 -6.26
N LEU A 128 -3.35 8.40 -5.45
CA LEU A 128 -2.92 7.00 -5.35
C LEU A 128 -3.76 6.19 -4.35
N PHE A 129 -4.21 6.84 -3.28
CA PHE A 129 -4.92 6.20 -2.15
C PHE A 129 -6.37 6.63 -2.01
N GLY A 130 -6.73 7.82 -2.52
CA GLY A 130 -8.08 8.37 -2.34
C GLY A 130 -8.44 8.52 -0.86
N ASP A 131 -9.63 8.05 -0.50
CA ASP A 131 -10.13 8.13 0.88
C ASP A 131 -9.43 7.14 1.84
N ALA A 132 -8.69 6.17 1.31
CA ALA A 132 -7.99 5.18 2.13
C ALA A 132 -6.82 5.78 2.93
N GLY A 133 -6.23 6.87 2.41
CA GLY A 133 -5.00 7.45 2.97
C GLY A 133 -3.78 6.55 2.80
N GLU A 134 -2.65 6.97 3.35
CA GLU A 134 -1.43 6.16 3.34
C GLU A 134 -1.65 4.79 3.99
N PRO A 135 -0.98 3.72 3.53
CA PRO A 135 -1.10 2.43 4.19
C PRO A 135 -0.39 2.44 5.54
N ASP A 136 -0.98 1.78 6.52
CA ASP A 136 -0.34 1.52 7.79
C ASP A 136 0.52 0.25 7.73
N LEU A 137 -0.02 -0.77 7.06
CA LEU A 137 0.56 -2.10 6.95
C LEU A 137 0.54 -2.58 5.50
N VAL A 138 1.70 -3.03 5.01
CA VAL A 138 1.86 -3.73 3.74
C VAL A 138 2.18 -5.19 4.04
N VAL A 139 1.27 -6.09 3.68
CA VAL A 139 1.48 -7.54 3.71
C VAL A 139 1.98 -7.99 2.35
N VAL A 140 3.21 -8.50 2.30
CA VAL A 140 3.85 -9.01 1.08
C VAL A 140 3.82 -10.52 1.09
N LEU A 141 3.13 -11.11 0.12
CA LEU A 141 3.02 -12.56 -0.03
C LEU A 141 4.12 -13.12 -0.92
N GLY A 142 4.59 -14.31 -0.57
CA GLY A 142 5.64 -15.04 -1.27
C GLY A 142 7.02 -14.80 -0.65
N PRO A 143 8.09 -15.19 -1.36
CA PRO A 143 9.43 -15.18 -0.80
C PRO A 143 9.89 -13.74 -0.49
N ALA A 144 10.38 -13.52 0.73
CA ALA A 144 10.87 -12.23 1.24
C ALA A 144 12.24 -11.81 0.64
N GLN A 145 12.39 -11.92 -0.67
CA GLN A 145 13.65 -11.68 -1.39
C GLN A 145 13.70 -10.29 -2.03
N CYS A 146 12.54 -9.69 -2.30
CA CYS A 146 12.44 -8.32 -2.80
C CYS A 146 11.13 -7.65 -2.37
N LEU A 147 11.03 -6.35 -2.65
CA LEU A 147 9.78 -5.61 -2.52
C LEU A 147 8.91 -5.84 -3.76
N PRO A 148 7.58 -5.77 -3.66
CA PRO A 148 6.68 -5.86 -4.80
C PRO A 148 6.99 -4.78 -5.84
N TYR A 149 6.98 -5.15 -7.13
CA TYR A 149 7.18 -4.21 -8.24
C TYR A 149 6.02 -3.23 -8.39
N SER A 150 4.82 -3.65 -8.01
CA SER A 150 3.58 -2.85 -8.07
C SER A 150 3.53 -1.75 -7.02
N LEU A 151 4.38 -1.81 -5.98
CA LEU A 151 4.38 -0.90 -4.85
C LEU A 151 5.65 -0.05 -4.84
N VAL A 152 5.48 1.27 -4.73
CA VAL A 152 6.60 2.21 -4.62
C VAL A 152 6.27 3.30 -3.62
N TRP A 153 5.18 4.03 -3.87
CA TRP A 153 4.73 5.12 -3.00
C TRP A 153 4.16 4.59 -1.68
N GLU A 154 3.48 3.45 -1.76
CA GLU A 154 2.88 2.71 -0.64
C GLU A 154 3.91 2.28 0.40
N LEU A 155 5.18 2.10 0.01
CA LEU A 155 6.22 1.56 0.88
C LEU A 155 6.97 2.64 1.68
N ALA A 156 6.64 3.91 1.49
CA ALA A 156 7.43 5.03 2.04
C ALA A 156 7.47 5.03 3.58
N TYR A 157 6.31 4.85 4.22
CA TYR A 157 6.17 4.92 5.69
C TYR A 157 5.41 3.73 6.30
N SER A 158 4.87 2.83 5.46
CA SER A 158 4.15 1.65 5.92
C SER A 158 5.05 0.66 6.64
N GLU A 159 4.51 0.01 7.66
CA GLU A 159 5.13 -1.20 8.22
C GLU A 159 4.99 -2.34 7.21
N ILE A 160 6.03 -3.16 7.05
CA ILE A 160 6.03 -4.26 6.09
C ILE A 160 6.10 -5.59 6.84
N VAL A 161 5.21 -6.52 6.51
CA VAL A 161 5.21 -7.91 6.98
C VAL A 161 5.28 -8.83 5.76
N PHE A 162 6.26 -9.74 5.76
CA PHE A 162 6.37 -10.76 4.72
C PHE A 162 5.71 -12.06 5.19
N VAL A 163 4.91 -12.66 4.31
CA VAL A 163 4.25 -13.94 4.53
C VAL A 163 4.70 -14.89 3.43
N ASP A 164 5.44 -15.93 3.80
CA ASP A 164 5.98 -16.94 2.88
C ASP A 164 4.90 -17.95 2.44
N GLU A 165 3.84 -17.42 1.82
CA GLU A 165 2.75 -18.18 1.21
C GLU A 165 2.47 -17.61 -0.18
N PRO A 166 2.26 -18.45 -1.21
CA PRO A 166 1.82 -17.97 -2.50
C PRO A 166 0.39 -17.43 -2.40
N TRP A 167 0.02 -16.53 -3.31
CA TRP A 167 -1.34 -15.97 -3.36
C TRP A 167 -2.40 -17.07 -3.33
N THR A 168 -2.26 -18.12 -4.14
CA THR A 168 -3.24 -19.21 -4.27
C THR A 168 -3.50 -19.97 -2.96
N GLU A 169 -2.56 -19.96 -2.01
CA GLU A 169 -2.64 -20.67 -0.73
C GLU A 169 -2.84 -19.77 0.48
N LEU A 170 -2.87 -18.44 0.28
CA LEU A 170 -3.04 -17.46 1.36
C LEU A 170 -4.17 -17.84 2.32
N SER A 171 -3.80 -18.04 3.58
CA SER A 171 -4.75 -18.37 4.64
C SER A 171 -5.19 -17.14 5.44
N LEU A 172 -6.40 -17.19 5.99
CA LEU A 172 -6.93 -16.15 6.89
C LEU A 172 -6.14 -16.05 8.19
N ALA A 173 -5.57 -17.16 8.64
CA ALA A 173 -4.70 -17.20 9.81
C ALA A 173 -3.42 -16.40 9.54
N SER A 174 -2.89 -16.45 8.32
CA SER A 174 -1.65 -15.77 7.93
C SER A 174 -1.84 -14.25 7.88
N ILE A 175 -2.97 -13.77 7.34
CA ILE A 175 -3.34 -12.35 7.41
C ILE A 175 -3.57 -11.90 8.86
N SER A 176 -4.28 -12.70 9.66
CA SER A 176 -4.50 -12.39 11.08
C SER A 176 -3.17 -12.32 11.85
N SER A 177 -2.22 -13.20 11.53
CA SER A 177 -0.87 -13.18 12.11
C SER A 177 -0.10 -11.93 11.70
N ALA A 178 -0.20 -11.49 10.44
CA ALA A 178 0.45 -10.26 9.97
C ALA A 178 -0.11 -9.01 10.68
N ILE A 179 -1.42 -8.95 10.88
CA ILE A 179 -2.08 -7.88 11.66
C ILE A 179 -1.62 -7.90 13.13
N GLN A 180 -1.51 -9.08 13.73
CA GLN A 180 -0.99 -9.20 15.10
C GLN A 180 0.47 -8.78 15.20
N GLU A 181 1.30 -9.13 14.21
CA GLU A 181 2.70 -8.70 14.17
C GLU A 181 2.81 -7.18 14.12
N TYR A 182 1.99 -6.50 13.32
CA TYR A 182 1.88 -5.04 13.31
C TYR A 182 1.58 -4.48 14.72
N ALA A 183 0.57 -5.04 15.40
CA ALA A 183 0.17 -4.58 16.73
C ALA A 183 1.25 -4.78 17.82
N LEU A 184 2.17 -5.73 17.62
CA LEU A 184 3.25 -6.03 18.57
C LEU A 184 4.50 -5.15 18.36
N ARG A 185 4.60 -4.40 17.26
CA ARG A 185 5.80 -3.60 16.97
C ARG A 185 5.88 -2.39 17.90
N HIS A 186 7.02 -2.26 18.57
CA HIS A 186 7.36 -1.04 19.29
C HIS A 186 7.68 0.06 18.28
N ARG A 187 6.74 0.98 18.09
CA ARG A 187 6.92 2.15 17.23
C ARG A 187 8.13 2.93 17.70
N ARG A 188 9.17 2.96 16.86
CA ARG A 188 10.35 3.78 17.11
C ARG A 188 9.90 5.20 16.81
N PHE A 189 9.79 6.05 17.84
CA PHE A 189 9.61 7.48 17.63
C PHE A 189 10.63 7.92 16.57
N GLY A 190 10.15 8.28 15.38
CA GLY A 190 10.98 8.87 14.34
C GLY A 190 11.70 10.02 14.99
N GLY A 191 13.03 9.94 15.05
CA GLY A 191 13.83 10.79 15.93
C GLY A 191 13.54 12.28 15.74
N VAL A 192 12.71 12.83 16.62
CA VAL A 192 12.62 14.26 16.94
C VAL A 192 12.51 14.39 18.46
N ASN A 193 13.52 13.84 19.15
CA ASN A 193 13.98 14.43 20.40
C ASN A 193 15.16 15.35 20.04
N THR A 194 14.85 16.61 19.73
CA THR A 194 15.80 17.72 19.90
C THR A 194 15.04 18.92 20.40
#